data_AF-A0A2G6PSJ2-F1
#
_entry.id   AF-A0A2G6PSJ2-F1
#
_cell.length_a   1.000
_cell.length_b   1.000
_cell.length_c   1.000
_cell.angle_alpha   90.00
_cell.angle_beta   90.00
_cell.angle_gamma   90.00
#
_symmetry.space_group_name_H-M   'P 1'
#
loop_
_entity.id
_entity.type
_entity.pdbx_description
1 polymer ?
#
loop_
_entity_poly.entity_id
_entity_poly.type
_entity_poly.pdbx_seq_one_letter_code
_entity_poly.pdbx_strand_id
1 'polypeptide(L)'
;MTDVQYLRKTLKHIILIMGILSFFGVKAQNKTKEKHEKLTSELQEKFRKELKRDAEKEFTPEFIRTTNLENKIIHKYGFDGIKLVFESRNSSNYYNLGTLPKDCPWAHLNDKTIEAFINQNFKPIAKKIPDLISALKQRCKFIFAEKKENTWYLHYLLEMKLYDDRDYFKIYTGGIPLLNAEPNNNLRAFDWNVPSDLKTFYQIHNGFGEIYDANYVMANEDIKVMADMMNPICKEQNVQPEGYSFNDLLEFFPDGGGNAQCFYKNHTNATVDWDHETWEISEESGFFEFINERMAEIDEE
;
A
#
# COMPACT_ATOMS: atom_id res chain seq x y z
N MET A 1 11.67 -32.18 33.51
CA MET A 1 11.53 -32.65 32.11
C MET A 1 10.03 -32.85 31.83
N THR A 2 9.23 -31.79 31.94
CA THR A 2 7.75 -31.84 31.89
C THR A 2 7.19 -30.41 31.82
N ASP A 3 7.43 -29.71 30.71
CA ASP A 3 6.69 -28.46 30.39
C ASP A 3 6.74 -28.15 28.89
N VAL A 4 7.88 -28.42 28.24
CA VAL A 4 8.06 -28.18 26.79
C VAL A 4 7.21 -29.11 25.91
N GLN A 5 6.90 -30.33 26.37
CA GLN A 5 6.04 -31.26 25.63
C GLN A 5 4.54 -30.94 25.74
N TYR A 6 4.11 -30.26 26.79
CA TYR A 6 2.70 -29.86 26.95
C TYR A 6 2.39 -28.68 26.01
N LEU A 7 3.26 -27.66 25.98
CA LEU A 7 3.17 -26.52 25.05
C LEU A 7 3.14 -26.93 23.57
N ARG A 8 3.96 -27.91 23.16
CA ARG A 8 3.95 -28.42 21.77
C ARG A 8 2.67 -29.16 21.38
N LYS A 9 1.91 -29.70 22.33
CA LYS A 9 0.67 -30.45 22.06
C LYS A 9 -0.56 -29.51 21.99
N THR A 10 -0.54 -28.43 22.76
CA THR A 10 -1.57 -27.38 22.75
C THR A 10 -1.46 -26.49 21.50
N LEU A 11 -0.25 -26.15 21.07
CA LEU A 11 -0.02 -25.35 19.85
C LEU A 11 -0.50 -26.07 18.58
N LYS A 12 -0.32 -27.41 18.51
CA LYS A 12 -0.80 -28.22 17.38
C LYS A 12 -2.32 -28.31 17.28
N HIS A 13 -3.06 -28.14 18.38
CA HIS A 13 -4.53 -28.13 18.35
C HIS A 13 -5.09 -26.76 17.97
N ILE A 14 -4.40 -25.67 18.31
CA ILE A 14 -4.80 -24.30 17.93
C ILE A 14 -4.60 -24.07 16.42
N ILE A 15 -3.48 -24.56 15.85
CA ILE A 15 -3.20 -24.48 14.40
C ILE A 15 -4.20 -25.34 13.59
N LEU A 16 -4.66 -26.47 14.13
CA LEU A 16 -5.64 -27.33 13.46
C LEU A 16 -7.07 -26.76 13.49
N ILE A 17 -7.43 -25.98 14.51
CA ILE A 17 -8.76 -25.34 14.61
C ILE A 17 -8.82 -24.07 13.72
N MET A 18 -7.72 -23.34 13.55
CA MET A 18 -7.65 -22.20 12.63
C MET A 18 -7.62 -22.61 11.14
N GLY A 19 -7.10 -23.80 10.82
CA GLY A 19 -7.12 -24.35 9.45
C GLY A 19 -8.47 -24.92 8.99
N ILE A 20 -9.44 -25.13 9.90
CA ILE A 20 -10.76 -25.70 9.55
C ILE A 20 -11.86 -24.63 9.55
N LEU A 21 -11.67 -23.50 10.23
CA LEU A 21 -12.60 -22.36 10.18
C LEU A 21 -12.39 -21.45 8.95
N SER A 22 -11.30 -21.62 8.21
CA SER A 22 -11.02 -20.93 6.94
C SER A 22 -11.77 -21.53 5.73
N PHE A 23 -12.52 -22.63 5.91
CA PHE A 23 -13.23 -23.32 4.81
C PHE A 23 -14.76 -23.18 4.78
N PHE A 24 -15.38 -22.48 5.74
CA PHE A 24 -16.85 -22.29 5.78
C PHE A 24 -17.28 -20.81 5.78
N GLY A 25 -16.61 -20.00 4.96
CA GLY A 25 -16.87 -18.57 4.84
C GLY A 25 -17.10 -18.03 3.43
N VAL A 26 -17.07 -18.84 2.36
CA VAL A 26 -17.42 -18.35 1.01
C VAL A 26 -18.93 -18.46 0.81
N LYS A 27 -19.70 -17.67 1.57
CA LYS A 27 -21.02 -17.26 1.10
C LYS A 27 -20.77 -16.36 -0.08
N ALA A 28 -21.07 -16.85 -1.28
CA ALA A 28 -21.19 -16.05 -2.48
C ALA A 28 -22.02 -14.81 -2.13
N GLN A 29 -21.34 -13.66 -2.00
CA GLN A 29 -22.00 -12.37 -1.93
C GLN A 29 -22.61 -12.16 -3.30
N ASN A 30 -23.88 -12.58 -3.44
CA ASN A 30 -24.77 -12.04 -4.44
C ASN A 30 -24.80 -10.53 -4.20
N LYS A 31 -23.94 -9.78 -4.90
CA LYS A 31 -23.92 -8.32 -4.88
C LYS A 31 -25.26 -7.84 -5.44
N THR A 32 -26.26 -7.69 -4.58
CA THR A 32 -27.34 -6.73 -4.80
C THR A 32 -26.66 -5.44 -5.20
N LYS A 33 -27.00 -4.89 -6.38
CA LYS A 33 -26.52 -3.56 -6.79
C LYS A 33 -26.86 -2.60 -5.66
N GLU A 34 -25.87 -2.19 -4.89
CA GLU A 34 -26.04 -1.18 -3.85
C GLU A 34 -26.59 0.07 -4.53
N LYS A 35 -27.78 0.48 -4.08
CA LYS A 35 -28.43 1.66 -4.62
C LYS A 35 -27.94 2.86 -3.81
N HIS A 36 -26.87 3.49 -4.29
CA HIS A 36 -26.37 4.72 -3.68
C HIS A 36 -27.34 5.89 -3.89
N GLU A 37 -27.41 6.77 -2.90
CA GLU A 37 -28.17 8.02 -2.99
C GLU A 37 -27.42 9.04 -3.85
N LYS A 38 -28.17 10.00 -4.42
CA LYS A 38 -27.55 11.12 -5.14
C LYS A 38 -27.06 12.17 -4.15
N LEU A 39 -25.79 12.54 -4.23
CA LEU A 39 -25.20 13.58 -3.41
C LEU A 39 -25.56 14.97 -3.98
N THR A 40 -26.37 15.76 -3.26
CA THR A 40 -26.78 17.11 -3.69
C THR A 40 -25.71 18.17 -3.39
N SER A 41 -25.76 19.31 -4.07
CA SER A 41 -24.80 20.40 -3.86
C SER A 41 -24.84 20.96 -2.42
N GLU A 42 -26.01 21.04 -1.80
CA GLU A 42 -26.14 21.47 -0.40
C GLU A 42 -25.49 20.47 0.56
N LEU A 43 -25.65 19.18 0.30
CA LEU A 43 -24.99 18.12 1.08
C LEU A 43 -23.47 18.12 0.88
N GLN A 44 -22.99 18.35 -0.35
CA GLN A 44 -21.57 18.51 -0.62
C GLN A 44 -20.98 19.65 0.21
N GLU A 45 -21.61 20.83 0.19
CA GLU A 45 -21.11 21.99 0.95
C GLU A 45 -21.11 21.71 2.45
N LYS A 46 -22.17 21.08 2.97
CA LYS A 46 -22.25 20.67 4.37
C LYS A 46 -21.11 19.72 4.74
N PHE A 47 -20.93 18.63 3.98
CA PHE A 47 -19.90 17.64 4.28
C PHE A 47 -18.49 18.18 4.13
N ARG A 48 -18.23 19.08 3.17
CA ARG A 48 -16.93 19.78 3.08
C ARG A 48 -16.59 20.57 4.35
N LYS A 49 -17.58 21.13 5.04
CA LYS A 49 -17.38 21.81 6.32
C LYS A 49 -17.16 20.80 7.45
N GLU A 50 -17.95 19.73 7.50
CA GLU A 50 -17.87 18.71 8.55
C GLU A 50 -16.63 17.81 8.45
N LEU A 51 -16.08 17.58 7.26
CA LEU A 51 -14.87 16.78 7.05
C LEU A 51 -13.57 17.51 7.45
N LYS A 52 -13.62 18.83 7.69
CA LYS A 52 -12.45 19.57 8.18
C LYS A 52 -12.15 19.13 9.61
N ARG A 53 -10.90 18.72 9.86
CA ARG A 53 -10.40 18.46 11.20
C ARG A 53 -10.17 19.77 11.94
N ASP A 54 -10.62 19.82 13.18
CA ASP A 54 -10.41 20.94 14.09
C ASP A 54 -9.10 20.75 14.86
N ALA A 55 -8.08 21.57 14.56
CA ALA A 55 -6.76 21.46 15.18
C ALA A 55 -6.75 21.85 16.67
N GLU A 56 -7.78 22.54 17.16
CA GLU A 56 -7.93 22.90 18.58
C GLU A 56 -8.51 21.75 19.41
N LYS A 57 -8.97 20.67 18.77
CA LYS A 57 -9.50 19.49 19.46
C LYS A 57 -8.43 18.41 19.63
N GLU A 58 -8.68 17.55 20.61
CA GLU A 58 -7.89 16.35 20.80
C GLU A 58 -7.92 15.48 19.54
N PHE A 59 -6.75 14.99 19.13
CA PHE A 59 -6.55 14.26 17.88
C PHE A 59 -7.43 13.02 17.79
N THR A 60 -7.43 12.15 18.82
CA THR A 60 -8.11 10.85 18.76
C THR A 60 -9.63 10.98 18.56
N PRO A 61 -10.37 11.78 19.36
CA PRO A 61 -11.80 11.99 19.11
C PRO A 61 -12.10 12.60 17.74
N GLU A 62 -11.26 13.54 17.27
CA GLU A 62 -11.46 14.22 16.00
C GLU A 62 -11.17 13.31 14.80
N PHE A 63 -10.16 12.45 14.91
CA PHE A 63 -9.85 11.40 13.96
C PHE A 63 -11.04 10.44 13.83
N ILE A 64 -11.51 9.87 14.95
CA ILE A 64 -12.65 8.94 14.97
C ILE A 64 -13.90 9.58 14.34
N ARG A 65 -14.21 10.83 14.70
CA ARG A 65 -15.35 11.58 14.15
C ARG A 65 -15.25 11.70 12.64
N THR A 66 -14.07 12.06 12.13
CA THR A 66 -13.85 12.31 10.70
C THR A 66 -13.91 10.99 9.92
N THR A 67 -13.23 9.94 10.37
CA THR A 67 -13.24 8.61 9.73
C THR A 67 -14.66 8.03 9.67
N ASN A 68 -15.44 8.14 10.75
CA ASN A 68 -16.84 7.70 10.76
C ASN A 68 -17.70 8.48 9.74
N LEU A 69 -17.43 9.77 9.57
CA LEU A 69 -18.13 10.61 8.60
C LEU A 69 -17.75 10.22 7.16
N GLU A 70 -16.46 10.01 6.88
CA GLU A 70 -15.96 9.53 5.60
C GLU A 70 -16.64 8.21 5.20
N ASN A 71 -16.65 7.23 6.11
CA ASN A 71 -17.31 5.94 5.89
C ASN A 71 -18.80 6.11 5.57
N LYS A 72 -19.50 6.92 6.36
CA LYS A 72 -20.92 7.20 6.16
C LYS A 72 -21.19 7.82 4.79
N ILE A 73 -20.35 8.75 4.36
CA ILE A 73 -20.46 9.40 3.05
C ILE A 73 -20.23 8.38 1.93
N ILE A 74 -19.18 7.58 2.02
CA ILE A 74 -18.82 6.61 0.98
C ILE A 74 -19.87 5.51 0.86
N HIS A 75 -20.31 4.88 1.97
CA HIS A 75 -21.35 3.85 1.91
C HIS A 75 -22.66 4.40 1.32
N LYS A 76 -23.03 5.63 1.70
CA LYS A 76 -24.30 6.22 1.30
C LYS A 76 -24.33 6.71 -0.15
N TYR A 77 -23.23 7.32 -0.61
CA TYR A 77 -23.18 8.01 -1.91
C TYR A 77 -22.22 7.36 -2.92
N GLY A 78 -21.55 6.27 -2.55
CA GLY A 78 -20.63 5.53 -3.41
C GLY A 78 -19.50 6.40 -3.94
N PHE A 79 -19.25 6.33 -5.25
CA PHE A 79 -18.15 7.06 -5.90
C PHE A 79 -18.26 8.59 -5.80
N ASP A 80 -19.47 9.16 -5.76
CA ASP A 80 -19.64 10.60 -5.54
C ASP A 80 -19.21 10.99 -4.11
N GLY A 81 -19.41 10.08 -3.15
CA GLY A 81 -18.90 10.22 -1.79
C GLY A 81 -17.37 10.16 -1.73
N ILE A 82 -16.76 9.24 -2.47
CA ILE A 82 -15.29 9.15 -2.62
C ILE A 82 -14.76 10.48 -3.16
N LYS A 83 -15.28 10.95 -4.30
CA LYS A 83 -14.88 12.25 -4.88
C LYS A 83 -14.93 13.37 -3.84
N LEU A 84 -16.04 13.49 -3.12
CA LEU A 84 -16.20 14.52 -2.09
C LEU A 84 -15.13 14.42 -0.98
N VAL A 85 -14.87 13.22 -0.45
CA VAL A 85 -13.86 12.99 0.59
C VAL A 85 -12.46 13.37 0.08
N PHE A 86 -12.12 13.00 -1.15
CA PHE A 86 -10.78 13.20 -1.72
C PHE A 86 -10.57 14.53 -2.46
N GLU A 87 -11.62 15.25 -2.83
CA GLU A 87 -11.55 16.65 -3.29
C GLU A 87 -10.89 17.55 -2.24
N SER A 88 -11.06 17.21 -0.95
CA SER A 88 -10.37 17.91 0.14
C SER A 88 -8.84 17.77 0.08
N ARG A 89 -8.31 16.84 -0.72
CA ARG A 89 -6.88 16.51 -0.86
C ARG A 89 -6.23 17.04 -2.16
N ASN A 90 -6.84 18.06 -2.79
CA ASN A 90 -6.32 18.84 -3.94
C ASN A 90 -6.37 18.18 -5.34
N SER A 91 -7.41 17.41 -5.65
CA SER A 91 -7.67 16.98 -7.03
C SER A 91 -9.15 16.94 -7.35
N SER A 92 -9.50 17.22 -8.61
CA SER A 92 -10.87 17.25 -9.12
C SER A 92 -11.10 16.27 -10.28
N ASN A 93 -10.04 15.59 -10.73
CA ASN A 93 -10.06 14.76 -11.94
C ASN A 93 -10.05 13.27 -11.59
N TYR A 94 -11.15 12.80 -10.99
CA TYR A 94 -11.35 11.40 -10.65
C TYR A 94 -12.29 10.70 -11.64
N TYR A 95 -11.86 9.53 -12.11
CA TYR A 95 -12.56 8.71 -13.09
C TYR A 95 -12.83 7.33 -12.49
N ASN A 96 -14.10 6.96 -12.37
CA ASN A 96 -14.47 5.63 -11.90
C ASN A 96 -14.07 4.57 -12.93
N LEU A 97 -13.87 3.33 -12.51
CA LEU A 97 -13.84 2.19 -13.42
C LEU A 97 -15.14 2.16 -14.25
N GLY A 98 -15.01 1.92 -15.54
CA GLY A 98 -16.08 2.10 -16.54
C GLY A 98 -16.06 3.48 -17.23
N THR A 99 -15.35 4.47 -16.67
CA THR A 99 -15.29 5.85 -17.19
C THR A 99 -13.87 6.39 -17.40
N LEU A 100 -12.86 5.51 -17.35
CA LEU A 100 -11.47 5.91 -17.58
C LEU A 100 -11.31 6.49 -19.00
N PRO A 101 -10.70 7.67 -19.16
CA PRO A 101 -10.52 8.29 -20.47
C PRO A 101 -9.43 7.56 -21.27
N LYS A 102 -9.41 7.75 -22.59
CA LYS A 102 -8.53 6.99 -23.51
C LYS A 102 -7.04 7.20 -23.26
N ASP A 103 -6.65 8.34 -22.71
CA ASP A 103 -5.26 8.68 -22.36
C ASP A 103 -4.84 8.13 -20.99
N CYS A 104 -5.75 7.49 -20.24
CA CYS A 104 -5.41 6.77 -19.02
C CYS A 104 -4.72 5.43 -19.35
N PRO A 105 -3.57 5.10 -18.73
CA PRO A 105 -2.83 3.86 -19.01
C PRO A 105 -3.67 2.58 -18.84
N TRP A 106 -4.63 2.61 -17.92
CA TRP A 106 -5.50 1.48 -17.59
C TRP A 106 -6.85 1.51 -18.34
N ALA A 107 -7.04 2.40 -19.31
CA ALA A 107 -8.30 2.51 -20.06
C ALA A 107 -8.69 1.21 -20.80
N HIS A 108 -7.71 0.38 -21.15
CA HIS A 108 -7.92 -0.92 -21.77
C HIS A 108 -8.57 -1.97 -20.84
N LEU A 109 -8.65 -1.69 -19.53
CA LEU A 109 -9.29 -2.53 -18.50
C LEU A 109 -10.66 -2.00 -18.07
N ASN A 110 -11.15 -0.94 -18.72
CA ASN A 110 -12.30 -0.16 -18.27
C ASN A 110 -13.62 -0.95 -18.30
N ASP A 111 -13.71 -2.02 -19.08
CA ASP A 111 -14.88 -2.89 -19.21
C ASP A 111 -14.91 -4.05 -18.18
N LYS A 112 -13.88 -4.15 -17.33
CA LYS A 112 -13.73 -5.26 -16.39
C LYS A 112 -14.48 -5.02 -15.08
N THR A 113 -14.83 -6.11 -14.41
CA THR A 113 -15.18 -6.06 -12.97
C THR A 113 -13.91 -5.77 -12.16
N ILE A 114 -14.07 -5.32 -10.91
CA ILE A 114 -12.94 -5.09 -9.99
C ILE A 114 -12.01 -6.31 -9.90
N GLU A 115 -12.57 -7.50 -9.73
CA GLU A 115 -11.78 -8.74 -9.62
C GLU A 115 -11.01 -9.05 -10.92
N ALA A 116 -11.69 -8.94 -12.07
CA ALA A 116 -11.06 -9.18 -13.37
C ALA A 116 -10.00 -8.12 -13.69
N PHE A 117 -10.25 -6.86 -13.30
CA PHE A 117 -9.28 -5.77 -13.40
C PHE A 117 -8.01 -6.12 -12.61
N ILE A 118 -8.13 -6.47 -11.33
CA ILE A 118 -6.99 -6.80 -10.46
C ILE A 118 -6.19 -7.98 -11.05
N ASN A 119 -6.88 -9.07 -11.43
CA ASN A 119 -6.22 -10.23 -12.03
C ASN A 119 -5.47 -9.88 -13.32
N GLN A 120 -6.04 -9.01 -14.16
CA GLN A 120 -5.42 -8.63 -15.42
C GLN A 120 -4.26 -7.65 -15.24
N ASN A 121 -4.41 -6.65 -14.36
CA ASN A 121 -3.38 -5.64 -14.08
C ASN A 121 -2.14 -6.28 -13.43
N PHE A 122 -2.34 -7.15 -12.44
CA PHE A 122 -1.24 -7.84 -11.74
C PHE A 122 -0.80 -9.16 -12.39
N LYS A 123 -1.35 -9.51 -13.56
CA LYS A 123 -1.05 -10.77 -14.27
C LYS A 123 0.44 -11.08 -14.39
N PRO A 124 1.35 -10.14 -14.70
CA PRO A 124 2.78 -10.44 -14.86
C PRO A 124 3.45 -11.00 -13.59
N ILE A 125 2.96 -10.62 -12.41
CA ILE A 125 3.54 -11.00 -11.11
C ILE A 125 2.58 -11.83 -10.25
N ALA A 126 1.45 -12.27 -10.79
CA ALA A 126 0.38 -12.86 -9.99
C ALA A 126 0.78 -14.12 -9.22
N LYS A 127 1.76 -14.88 -9.72
CA LYS A 127 2.30 -16.05 -9.03
C LYS A 127 3.29 -15.69 -7.91
N LYS A 128 3.83 -14.48 -7.92
CA LYS A 128 4.81 -13.99 -6.93
C LYS A 128 4.14 -13.29 -5.74
N ILE A 129 2.94 -12.73 -5.95
CA ILE A 129 2.17 -12.00 -4.91
C ILE A 129 0.72 -12.50 -4.76
N PRO A 130 0.51 -13.82 -4.56
CA PRO A 130 -0.83 -14.39 -4.54
C PRO A 130 -1.73 -13.86 -3.41
N ASP A 131 -1.16 -13.59 -2.23
CA ASP A 131 -1.91 -13.20 -1.04
C ASP A 131 -2.33 -11.73 -1.13
N LEU A 132 -1.44 -10.85 -1.59
CA LEU A 132 -1.78 -9.46 -1.89
C LEU A 132 -2.91 -9.38 -2.92
N ILE A 133 -2.83 -10.16 -4.01
CA ILE A 133 -3.91 -10.20 -5.02
C ILE A 133 -5.21 -10.71 -4.41
N SER A 134 -5.15 -11.73 -3.55
CA SER A 134 -6.31 -12.26 -2.85
C SER A 134 -6.97 -11.20 -1.97
N ALA A 135 -6.18 -10.51 -1.14
CA ALA A 135 -6.63 -9.47 -0.24
C ALA A 135 -7.22 -8.27 -1.01
N LEU A 136 -6.57 -7.81 -2.08
CA LEU A 136 -7.10 -6.78 -2.97
C LEU A 136 -8.46 -7.17 -3.54
N LYS A 137 -8.63 -8.40 -4.06
CA LYS A 137 -9.92 -8.86 -4.63
C LYS A 137 -11.01 -8.92 -3.57
N GLN A 138 -10.67 -9.33 -2.35
CA GLN A 138 -11.63 -9.47 -1.26
C GLN A 138 -12.09 -8.12 -0.72
N ARG A 139 -11.16 -7.17 -0.55
CA ARG A 139 -11.40 -5.91 0.17
C ARG A 139 -11.67 -4.72 -0.75
N CYS A 140 -11.25 -4.74 -2.00
CA CYS A 140 -11.43 -3.61 -2.91
C CYS A 140 -12.90 -3.40 -3.28
N LYS A 141 -13.42 -2.22 -2.90
CA LYS A 141 -14.79 -1.78 -3.20
C LYS A 141 -14.88 -0.92 -4.45
N PHE A 142 -13.85 -0.12 -4.70
CA PHE A 142 -13.78 0.78 -5.86
C PHE A 142 -12.37 0.79 -6.44
N ILE A 143 -12.30 0.82 -7.77
CA ILE A 143 -11.10 1.17 -8.52
C ILE A 143 -11.41 2.45 -9.27
N PHE A 144 -10.52 3.44 -9.15
CA PHE A 144 -10.66 4.70 -9.86
C PHE A 144 -9.30 5.27 -10.21
N ALA A 145 -9.23 6.07 -11.27
CA ALA A 145 -8.02 6.78 -11.65
C ALA A 145 -8.14 8.26 -11.28
N GLU A 146 -7.00 8.85 -10.95
CA GLU A 146 -6.85 10.28 -10.75
C GLU A 146 -5.84 10.83 -11.76
N LYS A 147 -6.17 11.97 -12.37
CA LYS A 147 -5.20 12.75 -13.15
C LYS A 147 -4.79 13.99 -12.38
N LYS A 148 -3.60 13.95 -11.79
CA LYS A 148 -3.01 15.11 -11.12
C LYS A 148 -1.97 15.72 -12.03
N GLU A 149 -2.21 16.97 -12.43
CA GLU A 149 -1.40 17.66 -13.44
C GLU A 149 -1.31 16.83 -14.73
N ASN A 150 -0.14 16.28 -15.04
CA ASN A 150 0.10 15.42 -16.20
C ASN A 150 0.39 13.95 -15.83
N THR A 151 0.19 13.58 -14.56
CA THR A 151 0.49 12.25 -14.04
C THR A 151 -0.79 11.51 -13.68
N TRP A 152 -0.84 10.23 -14.04
CA TRP A 152 -1.94 9.33 -13.72
C TRP A 152 -1.62 8.49 -12.50
N TYR A 153 -2.62 8.33 -11.64
CA TYR A 153 -2.59 7.42 -10.50
C TYR A 153 -3.79 6.49 -10.57
N LEU A 154 -3.61 5.25 -10.12
CA LEU A 154 -4.67 4.28 -9.98
C LEU A 154 -4.87 3.97 -8.49
N HIS A 155 -6.10 4.12 -8.02
CA HIS A 155 -6.46 3.93 -6.63
C HIS A 155 -7.33 2.69 -6.46
N TYR A 156 -7.05 1.95 -5.40
CA TYR A 156 -7.82 0.82 -4.92
C TYR A 156 -8.36 1.20 -3.54
N LEU A 157 -9.67 1.48 -3.45
CA LEU A 157 -10.32 1.74 -2.16
C LEU A 157 -10.64 0.40 -1.49
N LEU A 158 -10.00 0.14 -0.36
CA LEU A 158 -10.08 -1.09 0.39
C LEU A 158 -10.94 -0.87 1.64
N GLU A 159 -11.90 -1.79 1.87
CA GLU A 159 -12.66 -1.83 3.12
C GLU A 159 -11.88 -2.59 4.19
N MET A 160 -11.67 -1.91 5.32
CA MET A 160 -10.76 -2.32 6.38
C MET A 160 -11.45 -2.42 7.72
N LYS A 161 -10.83 -3.13 8.66
CA LYS A 161 -11.26 -3.21 10.05
C LYS A 161 -10.15 -2.81 10.99
N LEU A 162 -10.49 -1.96 11.96
CA LEU A 162 -9.66 -1.70 13.13
C LEU A 162 -9.71 -2.90 14.07
N TYR A 163 -8.77 -2.96 15.01
CA TYR A 163 -8.71 -3.96 16.10
C TYR A 163 -10.00 -4.06 16.94
N ASP A 164 -10.85 -3.03 16.92
CA ASP A 164 -12.15 -2.97 17.61
C ASP A 164 -13.36 -3.23 16.69
N ASP A 165 -13.13 -3.91 15.56
CA ASP A 165 -14.11 -4.29 14.53
C ASP A 165 -14.76 -3.14 13.75
N ARG A 166 -14.40 -1.88 14.03
CA ARG A 166 -14.93 -0.74 13.28
C ARG A 166 -14.39 -0.73 11.85
N ASP A 167 -15.30 -0.53 10.91
CA ASP A 167 -14.94 -0.44 9.50
C ASP A 167 -14.27 0.91 9.22
N TYR A 168 -13.28 0.92 8.32
CA TYR A 168 -12.70 2.13 7.75
C TYR A 168 -12.23 1.88 6.31
N PHE A 169 -11.82 2.94 5.61
CA PHE A 169 -11.31 2.81 4.25
C PHE A 169 -9.82 3.14 4.18
N LYS A 170 -9.10 2.29 3.45
CA LYS A 170 -7.69 2.45 3.09
C LYS A 170 -7.57 2.63 1.59
N ILE A 171 -6.54 3.35 1.13
CA ILE A 171 -6.26 3.50 -0.29
C ILE A 171 -4.86 3.02 -0.60
N TYR A 172 -4.77 2.03 -1.48
CA TYR A 172 -3.55 1.76 -2.21
C TYR A 172 -3.55 2.55 -3.50
N THR A 173 -2.47 3.29 -3.72
CA THR A 173 -2.25 4.10 -4.92
C THR A 173 -1.08 3.53 -5.69
N GLY A 174 -1.29 3.22 -6.97
CA GLY A 174 -0.25 2.81 -7.90
C GLY A 174 0.05 3.90 -8.92
N GLY A 175 1.33 4.18 -9.15
CA GLY A 175 1.77 5.09 -10.21
C GLY A 175 1.65 4.48 -11.60
N ILE A 176 1.94 5.30 -12.61
CA ILE A 176 1.95 4.91 -14.03
C ILE A 176 2.92 3.73 -14.25
N PRO A 177 2.57 2.72 -15.06
CA PRO A 177 3.52 1.68 -15.46
C PRO A 177 4.82 2.27 -16.07
N LEU A 178 5.97 1.82 -15.57
CA LEU A 178 7.29 2.18 -16.09
C LEU A 178 7.95 0.95 -16.73
N LEU A 179 7.80 0.83 -18.05
CA LEU A 179 8.23 -0.36 -18.81
C LEU A 179 9.75 -0.57 -18.83
N ASN A 180 10.49 0.55 -18.86
CA ASN A 180 11.94 0.60 -18.93
C ASN A 180 12.46 1.47 -17.79
N ALA A 181 12.46 0.92 -16.57
CA ALA A 181 12.99 1.61 -15.42
C ALA A 181 14.53 1.71 -15.52
N GLU A 182 15.00 2.95 -15.62
CA GLU A 182 16.41 3.32 -15.66
C GLU A 182 16.85 3.89 -14.31
N PRO A 183 18.14 3.75 -13.94
CA PRO A 183 18.66 4.34 -12.71
C PRO A 183 18.44 5.85 -12.68
N ASN A 184 17.89 6.35 -11.57
CA ASN A 184 17.76 7.78 -11.32
C ASN A 184 19.13 8.41 -11.00
N ASN A 185 19.17 9.73 -10.77
CA ASN A 185 20.44 10.43 -10.51
C ASN A 185 21.17 9.92 -9.26
N ASN A 186 20.43 9.59 -8.20
CA ASN A 186 21.01 9.06 -6.96
C ASN A 186 21.63 7.68 -7.23
N LEU A 187 20.90 6.75 -7.84
CA LEU A 187 21.43 5.41 -8.15
C LEU A 187 22.70 5.49 -9.03
N ARG A 188 22.71 6.37 -10.03
CA ARG A 188 23.91 6.58 -10.88
C ARG A 188 25.12 7.10 -10.09
N ALA A 189 24.90 7.98 -9.12
CA ALA A 189 25.97 8.54 -8.29
C ALA A 189 26.66 7.47 -7.42
N PHE A 190 25.92 6.41 -7.06
CA PHE A 190 26.41 5.31 -6.22
C PHE A 190 26.64 4.00 -7.01
N ASP A 191 26.68 4.06 -8.34
CA ASP A 191 26.86 2.89 -9.23
C ASP A 191 25.86 1.75 -8.93
N TRP A 192 24.59 2.14 -8.82
CA TRP A 192 23.46 1.24 -8.69
C TRP A 192 22.65 1.15 -9.99
N ASN A 193 22.13 -0.05 -10.22
CA ASN A 193 21.04 -0.28 -11.15
C ASN A 193 19.73 -0.46 -10.37
N VAL A 194 18.59 -0.20 -11.02
CA VAL A 194 17.29 -0.57 -10.45
C VAL A 194 17.22 -2.10 -10.37
N PRO A 195 16.94 -2.70 -9.19
CA PRO A 195 16.85 -4.15 -9.02
C PRO A 195 15.83 -4.78 -9.97
N SER A 196 16.11 -5.99 -10.50
CA SER A 196 15.29 -6.57 -11.56
C SER A 196 13.86 -6.90 -11.13
N ASP A 197 13.68 -7.29 -9.87
CA ASP A 197 12.35 -7.57 -9.31
C ASP A 197 11.54 -6.28 -9.16
N LEU A 198 12.18 -5.19 -8.72
CA LEU A 198 11.57 -3.87 -8.67
C LEU A 198 11.24 -3.34 -10.08
N LYS A 199 12.12 -3.54 -11.09
CA LYS A 199 11.80 -3.24 -12.50
C LYS A 199 10.56 -3.99 -12.97
N THR A 200 10.44 -5.28 -12.61
CA THR A 200 9.29 -6.11 -12.97
C THR A 200 8.01 -5.60 -12.30
N PHE A 201 8.10 -5.14 -11.05
CA PHE A 201 6.97 -4.54 -10.34
C PHE A 201 6.54 -3.21 -10.97
N TYR A 202 7.51 -2.35 -11.31
CA TYR A 202 7.26 -1.05 -11.94
C TYR A 202 6.58 -1.12 -13.29
N GLN A 203 6.66 -2.25 -14.00
CA GLN A 203 5.88 -2.50 -15.22
C GLN A 203 4.36 -2.55 -14.98
N ILE A 204 3.92 -2.66 -13.73
CA ILE A 204 2.51 -2.63 -13.33
C ILE A 204 2.20 -1.29 -12.65
N HIS A 205 3.02 -0.91 -11.67
CA HIS A 205 2.87 0.32 -10.90
C HIS A 205 4.24 0.91 -10.54
N ASN A 206 4.59 2.09 -11.04
CA ASN A 206 5.74 2.85 -10.57
C ASN A 206 5.45 3.44 -9.19
N GLY A 207 5.80 2.68 -8.15
CA GLY A 207 5.37 2.92 -6.78
C GLY A 207 3.96 2.39 -6.52
N PHE A 208 3.72 1.86 -5.32
CA PHE A 208 2.44 1.24 -4.94
C PHE A 208 2.26 1.13 -3.42
N GLY A 209 1.09 1.53 -2.92
CA GLY A 209 0.71 1.33 -1.51
C GLY A 209 0.02 2.54 -0.90
N GLU A 210 0.09 2.65 0.43
CA GLU A 210 -0.46 3.76 1.19
C GLU A 210 0.61 4.84 1.43
N ILE A 211 0.52 5.91 0.66
CA ILE A 211 1.52 6.98 0.64
C ILE A 211 1.55 7.76 1.96
N TYR A 212 0.40 7.93 2.63
CA TYR A 212 0.29 8.79 3.80
C TYR A 212 0.82 8.17 5.09
N ASP A 213 0.85 6.84 5.18
CA ASP A 213 1.27 6.10 6.37
C ASP A 213 2.60 5.38 6.15
N ALA A 214 3.38 5.84 5.16
CA ALA A 214 4.68 5.27 4.80
C ALA A 214 4.63 3.74 4.65
N ASN A 215 3.57 3.20 4.05
CA ASN A 215 3.41 1.77 3.81
C ASN A 215 3.27 1.55 2.29
N TYR A 216 4.36 1.86 1.57
CA TYR A 216 4.36 1.86 0.12
C TYR A 216 5.73 1.52 -0.47
N VAL A 217 5.70 0.82 -1.60
CA VAL A 217 6.85 0.70 -2.50
C VAL A 217 7.04 2.07 -3.14
N MET A 218 8.22 2.66 -2.96
CA MET A 218 8.59 3.95 -3.54
C MET A 218 8.59 3.91 -5.07
N ALA A 219 8.36 5.05 -5.72
CA ALA A 219 8.51 5.18 -7.16
C ALA A 219 10.00 5.26 -7.57
N ASN A 220 10.31 4.98 -8.83
CA ASN A 220 11.67 4.91 -9.35
C ASN A 220 12.44 6.24 -9.21
N GLU A 221 11.74 7.36 -9.27
CA GLU A 221 12.28 8.69 -9.04
C GLU A 221 12.67 8.95 -7.57
N ASP A 222 12.08 8.21 -6.64
CA ASP A 222 12.18 8.45 -5.21
C ASP A 222 13.11 7.48 -4.48
N ILE A 223 13.34 6.27 -5.01
CA ILE A 223 14.28 5.30 -4.44
C ILE A 223 15.70 5.88 -4.34
N LYS A 224 16.41 5.60 -3.24
CA LYS A 224 17.72 6.18 -2.94
C LYS A 224 18.63 5.17 -2.26
N VAL A 225 19.92 5.28 -2.56
CA VAL A 225 20.97 4.57 -1.83
C VAL A 225 21.17 5.25 -0.49
N MET A 226 21.12 4.47 0.59
CA MET A 226 21.16 4.97 1.98
C MET A 226 22.39 5.83 2.26
N ALA A 227 23.50 5.56 1.57
CA ALA A 227 24.74 6.33 1.64
C ALA A 227 24.57 7.84 1.43
N ASP A 228 23.60 8.28 0.63
CA ASP A 228 23.35 9.71 0.36
C ASP A 228 23.05 10.47 1.66
N MET A 229 22.27 9.84 2.55
CA MET A 229 21.90 10.39 3.85
C MET A 229 22.89 9.97 4.95
N MET A 230 23.26 8.69 4.98
CA MET A 230 23.95 8.11 6.14
C MET A 230 25.46 8.37 6.15
N ASN A 231 26.14 8.44 5.00
CA ASN A 231 27.60 8.68 4.99
C ASN A 231 27.97 10.04 5.63
N PRO A 232 27.26 11.15 5.37
CA PRO A 232 27.47 12.41 6.10
C PRO A 232 27.31 12.27 7.62
N ILE A 233 26.26 11.58 8.08
CA ILE A 233 25.96 11.37 9.50
C ILE A 233 27.08 10.55 10.16
N CYS A 234 27.47 9.43 9.55
CA CYS A 234 28.57 8.59 10.01
C CYS A 234 29.90 9.35 10.12
N LYS A 235 30.17 10.25 9.17
CA LYS A 235 31.37 11.10 9.19
C LYS A 235 31.33 12.09 10.35
N GLU A 236 30.18 12.73 10.59
CA GLU A 236 30.00 13.68 11.69
C GLU A 236 30.13 13.00 13.07
N GLN A 237 29.55 11.81 13.20
CA GLN A 237 29.54 11.05 14.45
C GLN A 237 30.78 10.15 14.63
N ASN A 238 31.65 10.06 13.61
CA ASN A 238 32.83 9.18 13.57
C ASN A 238 32.51 7.71 13.92
N VAL A 239 31.42 7.21 13.36
CA VAL A 239 30.93 5.83 13.50
C VAL A 239 30.67 5.23 12.13
N GLN A 240 30.64 3.90 12.04
CA GLN A 240 30.34 3.15 10.82
C GLN A 240 29.48 1.94 11.20
N PRO A 241 28.61 1.46 10.30
CA PRO A 241 27.86 0.24 10.54
C PRO A 241 28.79 -0.98 10.58
N GLU A 242 28.44 -1.99 11.36
CA GLU A 242 29.18 -3.24 11.44
C GLU A 242 28.71 -4.22 10.36
N GLY A 243 29.65 -4.76 9.57
CA GLY A 243 29.36 -5.86 8.63
C GLY A 243 28.77 -5.48 7.27
N TYR A 244 28.46 -4.21 7.01
CA TYR A 244 27.98 -3.73 5.70
C TYR A 244 28.38 -2.28 5.42
N SER A 245 28.03 -1.76 4.24
CA SER A 245 28.16 -0.34 3.90
C SER A 245 26.80 0.24 3.50
N PHE A 246 26.51 1.49 3.88
CA PHE A 246 25.33 2.20 3.39
C PHE A 246 25.31 2.38 1.86
N ASN A 247 26.47 2.25 1.19
CA ASN A 247 26.53 2.23 -0.28
C ASN A 247 25.92 0.96 -0.87
N ASP A 248 25.75 -0.08 -0.06
CA ASP A 248 25.20 -1.37 -0.45
C ASP A 248 23.70 -1.52 -0.12
N LEU A 249 23.06 -0.49 0.44
CA LEU A 249 21.63 -0.48 0.73
C LEU A 249 20.88 0.50 -0.16
N LEU A 250 19.86 0.01 -0.85
CA LEU A 250 18.93 0.80 -1.65
C LEU A 250 17.54 0.75 -1.01
N GLU A 251 17.11 1.87 -0.46
CA GLU A 251 15.79 2.05 0.14
C GLU A 251 14.69 1.98 -0.92
N PHE A 252 13.67 1.17 -0.66
CA PHE A 252 12.48 1.11 -1.53
C PHE A 252 11.15 1.07 -0.78
N PHE A 253 11.15 0.88 0.54
CA PHE A 253 9.95 0.80 1.36
C PHE A 253 10.25 1.35 2.77
N PRO A 254 10.10 2.66 3.00
CA PRO A 254 10.25 3.25 4.33
C PRO A 254 9.13 2.79 5.26
N ASP A 255 9.30 2.93 6.59
CA ASP A 255 8.23 2.74 7.57
C ASP A 255 7.69 4.05 8.19
N GLY A 256 8.30 5.19 7.84
CA GLY A 256 7.95 6.51 8.39
C GLY A 256 8.47 6.80 9.80
N GLY A 257 8.97 5.79 10.50
CA GLY A 257 9.69 5.89 11.78
C GLY A 257 11.21 6.05 11.62
N GLY A 258 11.71 5.92 10.39
CA GLY A 258 13.12 6.04 10.04
C GLY A 258 13.72 4.72 9.57
N ASN A 259 13.07 3.59 9.84
CA ASN A 259 13.49 2.29 9.34
C ASN A 259 13.05 2.11 7.88
N ALA A 260 13.63 1.12 7.21
CA ALA A 260 13.22 0.78 5.86
C ALA A 260 13.58 -0.64 5.45
N GLN A 261 12.74 -1.22 4.59
CA GLN A 261 13.18 -2.35 3.79
C GLN A 261 14.09 -1.84 2.66
N CYS A 262 15.27 -2.43 2.57
CA CYS A 262 16.30 -2.08 1.59
C CYS A 262 16.66 -3.29 0.71
N PHE A 263 16.98 -3.06 -0.57
CA PHE A 263 17.74 -4.04 -1.34
C PHE A 263 19.20 -4.04 -0.88
N TYR A 264 19.81 -5.23 -0.76
CA TYR A 264 21.20 -5.36 -0.34
C TYR A 264 22.11 -5.85 -1.48
N LYS A 265 23.11 -5.05 -1.87
CA LYS A 265 23.96 -5.27 -3.05
C LYS A 265 24.76 -6.57 -3.01
N ASN A 266 25.11 -7.07 -1.82
CA ASN A 266 25.98 -8.22 -1.63
C ASN A 266 25.30 -9.57 -1.91
N HIS A 267 23.98 -9.60 -2.02
CA HIS A 267 23.20 -10.82 -2.23
C HIS A 267 22.29 -10.64 -3.46
N THR A 268 22.13 -11.71 -4.25
CA THR A 268 21.35 -11.64 -5.49
C THR A 268 19.87 -11.30 -5.20
N ASN A 269 19.48 -10.03 -5.37
CA ASN A 269 18.12 -9.50 -5.23
C ASN A 269 17.42 -9.73 -3.88
N ALA A 270 18.18 -9.94 -2.80
CA ALA A 270 17.60 -10.01 -1.47
C ALA A 270 17.30 -8.60 -0.93
N THR A 271 16.30 -8.53 -0.05
CA THR A 271 15.97 -7.35 0.74
C THR A 271 16.23 -7.63 2.21
N VAL A 272 16.61 -6.60 2.96
CA VAL A 272 16.86 -6.64 4.41
C VAL A 272 16.09 -5.52 5.08
N ASP A 273 15.63 -5.76 6.30
CA ASP A 273 15.11 -4.72 7.17
C ASP A 273 16.28 -3.95 7.77
N TRP A 274 16.23 -2.62 7.70
CA TRP A 274 17.25 -1.74 8.24
C TRP A 274 16.68 -0.88 9.35
N ASP A 275 17.27 -1.00 10.54
CA ASP A 275 16.86 -0.27 11.74
C ASP A 275 17.72 0.99 11.92
N HIS A 276 17.07 2.15 11.99
CA HIS A 276 17.74 3.44 12.10
C HIS A 276 18.28 3.74 13.50
N GLU A 277 17.77 3.08 14.54
CA GLU A 277 18.19 3.26 15.93
C GLU A 277 19.45 2.46 16.22
N THR A 278 19.51 1.22 15.73
CA THR A 278 20.61 0.27 16.00
C THR A 278 21.65 0.21 14.87
N TRP A 279 21.28 0.66 13.66
CA TRP A 279 22.06 0.56 12.43
C TRP A 279 22.37 -0.87 12.04
N GLU A 280 21.51 -1.80 12.46
CA GLU A 280 21.60 -3.21 12.11
C GLU A 280 20.77 -3.50 10.87
N ILE A 281 21.17 -4.55 10.13
CA ILE A 281 20.35 -5.15 9.09
C ILE A 281 19.86 -6.51 9.59
N SER A 282 18.60 -6.82 9.33
CA SER A 282 17.97 -8.07 9.73
C SER A 282 17.01 -8.59 8.66
N GLU A 283 16.38 -9.75 8.93
CA GLU A 283 15.26 -10.30 8.16
C GLU A 283 15.46 -10.32 6.63
N GLU A 284 16.45 -11.10 6.17
CA GLU A 284 16.67 -11.31 4.73
C GLU A 284 15.48 -12.03 4.07
N SER A 285 14.88 -11.41 3.06
CA SER A 285 13.76 -11.95 2.30
C SER A 285 13.84 -11.58 0.82
N GLY A 286 13.05 -12.22 -0.03
CA GLY A 286 12.91 -11.79 -1.42
C GLY A 286 11.95 -10.59 -1.55
N PHE A 287 12.21 -9.65 -2.47
CA PHE A 287 11.33 -8.49 -2.69
C PHE A 287 9.84 -8.87 -2.83
N PHE A 288 9.53 -9.88 -3.65
CA PHE A 288 8.16 -10.29 -3.89
C PHE A 288 7.52 -11.02 -2.70
N GLU A 289 8.33 -11.71 -1.88
CA GLU A 289 7.87 -12.35 -0.64
C GLU A 289 7.49 -11.27 0.37
N PHE A 290 8.38 -10.31 0.61
CA PHE A 290 8.15 -9.16 1.48
C PHE A 290 6.88 -8.41 1.12
N ILE A 291 6.71 -7.96 -0.13
CA ILE A 291 5.50 -7.20 -0.50
C ILE A 291 4.23 -8.05 -0.48
N ASN A 292 4.34 -9.36 -0.73
CA ASN A 292 3.18 -10.26 -0.69
C ASN A 292 2.67 -10.40 0.74
N GLU A 293 3.56 -10.49 1.72
CA GLU A 293 3.22 -10.56 3.14
C GLU A 293 2.79 -9.19 3.66
N ARG A 294 3.70 -8.21 3.62
CA ARG A 294 3.54 -6.90 4.24
C ARG A 294 2.33 -6.12 3.73
N MET A 295 1.99 -6.25 2.45
CA MET A 295 0.85 -5.54 1.85
C MET A 295 -0.42 -6.40 1.78
N ALA A 296 -0.37 -7.69 2.12
CA ALA A 296 -1.58 -8.51 2.29
C ALA A 296 -2.13 -8.46 3.71
N GLU A 297 -1.31 -8.07 4.69
CA GLU A 297 -1.73 -7.70 6.05
C GLU A 297 -2.42 -6.34 6.00
N ILE A 298 -3.69 -6.35 5.60
CA ILE A 298 -4.39 -5.10 5.37
C ILE A 298 -5.06 -4.61 6.67
N ASP A 299 -5.55 -5.49 7.55
CA ASP A 299 -6.17 -5.09 8.83
C ASP A 299 -5.09 -4.61 9.83
N GLU A 300 -5.39 -3.57 10.61
CA GLU A 300 -4.51 -3.11 11.70
C GLU A 300 -4.69 -4.01 12.93
N GLU A 301 -3.57 -4.57 13.43
CA GLU A 301 -3.53 -5.29 14.71
C GLU A 301 -3.78 -4.40 15.93
#